data_AF-A0A351MPU0-F1
#
_entry.id   AF-A0A351MPU0-F1
#
_cell.length_a   1.000
_cell.length_b   1.000
_cell.length_c   1.000
_cell.angle_alpha   90.00
_cell.angle_beta   90.00
_cell.angle_gamma   90.00
#
_symmetry.space_group_name_H-M   'P 1'
#
loop_
_entity.id
_entity.type
_entity.pdbx_description
1 polymer ?
#
loop_
_entity_poly.entity_id
_entity_poly.type
_entity_poly.pdbx_seq_one_letter_code
_entity_poly.pdbx_strand_id
1 'polypeptide(L)'
;MGDHTSLVLDPASTDAPHGGTHCLRVDYRAVGGWAGVVWQDPANDWRGEQAGGWDLRGARRLSFWARGAAGGERLTVRFGLTQTGDYRDSAQGELAVTLTDAWQQFSLDVADLDLSRVKTGFCLVIADAPGPLTVYLDDVVWE
;
A
#
# COMPACT_ATOMS: atom_id res chain seq x y z
N MET A 1 -9.99 3.28 -4.42
CA MET A 1 -11.22 2.47 -4.26
C MET A 1 -11.89 2.80 -2.94
N GLY A 2 -13.16 2.45 -2.76
CA GLY A 2 -13.92 2.79 -1.56
C GLY A 2 -14.31 4.27 -1.52
N ASP A 3 -14.35 4.84 -0.32
CA ASP A 3 -14.66 6.25 -0.02
C ASP A 3 -13.53 7.21 -0.44
N HIS A 4 -13.10 7.08 -1.69
CA HIS A 4 -11.96 7.79 -2.27
C HIS A 4 -12.11 9.32 -2.28
N THR A 5 -13.32 9.85 -2.17
CA THR A 5 -13.57 11.30 -1.99
C THR A 5 -13.13 11.80 -0.61
N SER A 6 -13.05 10.89 0.37
CA SER A 6 -12.56 11.16 1.72
C SER A 6 -11.06 10.92 1.86
N LEU A 7 -10.39 10.46 0.79
CA LEU A 7 -8.96 10.15 0.79
C LEU A 7 -8.20 11.18 -0.03
N VAL A 8 -7.18 11.80 0.57
CA VAL A 8 -6.30 12.76 -0.09
C VAL A 8 -4.87 12.24 -0.02
N LEU A 9 -4.17 12.31 -1.15
CA LEU A 9 -2.78 11.91 -1.28
C LEU A 9 -1.93 13.13 -1.60
N ASP A 10 -0.88 13.30 -0.81
CA ASP A 10 0.19 14.26 -1.06
C ASP A 10 1.53 13.51 -1.13
N PRO A 11 2.01 13.18 -2.34
CA PRO A 11 3.28 12.48 -2.52
C PRO A 11 4.52 13.39 -2.32
N ALA A 12 4.33 14.69 -2.12
CA ALA A 12 5.40 15.68 -1.96
C ALA A 12 5.47 16.23 -0.54
N SER A 13 5.03 15.46 0.45
CA SER A 13 5.00 15.92 1.83
C SER A 13 6.40 16.03 2.39
N THR A 14 6.75 17.22 2.89
CA THR A 14 8.04 17.51 3.55
C THR A 14 7.96 17.33 5.07
N ASP A 15 6.85 16.78 5.57
CA ASP A 15 6.59 16.55 6.98
C ASP A 15 7.39 15.35 7.48
N ALA A 16 8.60 15.63 7.98
CA ALA A 16 9.51 14.67 8.59
C ALA A 16 9.60 13.35 7.80
N PRO A 17 10.06 13.37 6.53
CA PRO A 17 10.23 12.16 5.73
C PRO A 17 11.23 11.20 6.40
N HIS A 18 11.07 9.91 6.18
CA HIS A 18 12.04 8.92 6.65
C HIS A 18 13.30 8.95 5.78
N GLY A 19 13.10 8.91 4.47
CA GLY A 19 14.15 8.97 3.46
C GLY A 19 14.07 10.26 2.62
N GLY A 20 15.22 10.79 2.23
CA GLY A 20 15.28 11.92 1.29
C GLY A 20 14.62 13.21 1.81
N THR A 21 13.84 13.87 0.95
CA THR A 21 13.20 15.18 1.25
C THR A 21 11.67 15.15 1.20
N HIS A 22 11.06 14.03 0.78
CA HIS A 22 9.63 13.90 0.64
C HIS A 22 9.17 12.52 1.08
N CYS A 23 7.98 12.43 1.68
CA CYS A 23 7.27 11.19 1.94
C CYS A 23 5.83 11.30 1.43
N LEU A 24 5.14 10.16 1.32
CA LEU A 24 3.73 10.16 0.98
C LEU A 24 2.90 10.43 2.23
N ARG A 25 2.12 11.50 2.22
CA ARG A 25 1.07 11.75 3.19
C ARG A 25 -0.28 11.28 2.66
N VAL A 26 -1.02 10.56 3.50
CA VAL A 26 -2.37 10.07 3.22
C VAL A 26 -3.30 10.57 4.30
N ASP A 27 -4.26 11.42 3.91
CA ASP A 27 -5.31 11.88 4.81
C ASP A 27 -6.62 11.13 4.50
N TYR A 28 -7.21 10.51 5.52
CA TYR A 28 -8.54 9.92 5.46
C TYR A 28 -9.49 10.72 6.34
N ARG A 29 -10.54 11.29 5.76
CA ARG A 29 -11.41 12.28 6.41
C ARG A 29 -12.75 11.72 6.90
N ALA A 30 -13.08 10.49 6.54
CA ALA A 30 -14.34 9.87 6.94
C ALA A 30 -14.26 9.20 8.31
N VAL A 31 -15.42 9.00 8.92
CA VAL A 31 -15.62 8.18 10.12
C VAL A 31 -16.20 6.85 9.67
N GLY A 32 -15.57 5.74 10.03
CA GLY A 32 -15.90 4.41 9.51
C GLY A 32 -15.58 4.28 8.02
N GLY A 33 -16.25 3.34 7.35
CA GLY A 33 -16.07 3.09 5.92
C GLY A 33 -14.70 2.49 5.59
N TRP A 34 -14.34 2.52 4.31
CA TRP A 34 -13.02 2.09 3.87
C TRP A 34 -12.58 2.84 2.63
N ALA A 35 -11.28 3.09 2.52
CA ALA A 35 -10.66 3.58 1.29
C ALA A 35 -9.33 2.86 1.06
N GLY A 36 -9.01 2.66 -0.22
CA GLY A 36 -7.80 1.98 -0.64
C GLY A 36 -7.10 2.68 -1.81
N VAL A 37 -5.78 2.73 -1.73
CA VAL A 37 -4.87 3.26 -2.76
C VAL A 37 -4.06 2.10 -3.30
N VAL A 38 -4.07 1.90 -4.61
CA VAL A 38 -3.42 0.76 -5.25
C VAL A 38 -2.46 1.27 -6.31
N TRP A 39 -1.19 0.86 -6.22
CA TRP A 39 -0.22 1.00 -7.29
C TRP A 39 -0.38 -0.20 -8.20
N GLN A 40 -0.94 0.05 -9.39
CA GLN A 40 -1.31 -0.96 -10.35
C GLN A 40 -0.67 -0.71 -11.72
N ASP A 41 -0.17 -1.78 -12.34
CA ASP A 41 0.30 -1.80 -13.73
C ASP A 41 -0.36 -2.94 -14.54
N PRO A 42 -0.98 -2.64 -15.71
CA PRO A 42 -1.30 -1.32 -16.21
C PRO A 42 -2.46 -0.69 -15.43
N ALA A 43 -2.56 0.64 -15.49
CA ALA A 43 -3.60 1.37 -14.77
C ALA A 43 -5.02 0.90 -15.13
N ASN A 44 -5.87 0.70 -14.13
CA ASN A 44 -7.27 0.27 -14.22
C ASN A 44 -7.50 -1.15 -14.74
N ASP A 45 -6.49 -2.02 -14.78
CA ASP A 45 -6.66 -3.43 -15.18
C ASP A 45 -7.05 -4.35 -14.02
N TRP A 46 -8.26 -4.14 -13.51
CA TRP A 46 -8.84 -4.92 -12.40
C TRP A 46 -9.26 -6.33 -12.79
N ARG A 47 -9.41 -6.61 -14.09
CA ARG A 47 -9.81 -7.92 -14.60
C ARG A 47 -8.65 -8.77 -15.09
N GLY A 48 -7.43 -8.23 -15.15
CA GLY A 48 -6.24 -8.94 -15.62
C GLY A 48 -6.33 -9.28 -17.10
N GLU A 49 -6.94 -8.40 -17.88
CA GLU A 49 -7.17 -8.58 -19.32
C GLU A 49 -6.01 -8.00 -20.15
N GLN A 50 -5.18 -7.14 -19.56
CA GLN A 50 -4.08 -6.47 -20.23
C GLN A 50 -2.73 -7.03 -19.78
N ALA A 51 -1.81 -7.16 -20.74
CA ALA A 51 -0.41 -7.45 -20.43
C ALA A 51 0.20 -6.31 -19.60
N GLY A 52 1.14 -6.66 -18.72
CA GLY A 52 1.81 -5.75 -17.79
C GLY A 52 2.01 -6.41 -16.43
N GLY A 53 2.33 -5.59 -15.45
CA GLY A 53 2.79 -6.03 -14.14
C GLY A 53 4.30 -6.24 -14.11
N TRP A 54 4.82 -6.31 -12.90
CA TRP A 54 6.24 -6.45 -12.62
C TRP A 54 6.62 -7.92 -12.43
N ASP A 55 7.76 -8.31 -12.98
CA ASP A 55 8.43 -9.56 -12.63
C ASP A 55 9.33 -9.28 -11.42
N LEU A 56 8.91 -9.75 -10.25
CA LEU A 56 9.57 -9.52 -8.97
C LEU A 56 10.22 -10.81 -8.44
N ARG A 57 10.47 -11.79 -9.31
CA ARG A 57 11.17 -13.02 -8.94
C ARG A 57 12.55 -12.72 -8.36
N GLY A 58 12.85 -13.34 -7.23
CA GLY A 58 14.08 -13.12 -6.48
C GLY A 58 13.89 -12.20 -5.27
N ALA A 59 12.83 -11.39 -5.24
CA ALA A 59 12.44 -10.67 -4.03
C ALA A 59 12.07 -11.67 -2.94
N ARG A 60 12.59 -11.42 -1.74
CA ARG A 60 12.33 -12.15 -0.52
C ARG A 60 11.45 -11.38 0.45
N ARG A 61 11.33 -10.06 0.27
CA ARG A 61 10.58 -9.18 1.15
C ARG A 61 9.95 -8.02 0.37
N LEU A 62 8.74 -7.65 0.78
CA LEU A 62 8.18 -6.32 0.53
C LEU A 62 8.28 -5.52 1.81
N SER A 63 9.12 -4.48 1.83
CA SER A 63 9.33 -3.61 2.99
C SER A 63 8.85 -2.19 2.72
N PHE A 64 8.45 -1.50 3.79
CA PHE A 64 8.00 -0.11 3.75
C PHE A 64 8.16 0.53 5.12
N TRP A 65 8.28 1.85 5.14
CA TRP A 65 8.24 2.64 6.36
C TRP A 65 6.88 3.31 6.50
N ALA A 66 6.35 3.33 7.71
CA ALA A 66 5.09 4.00 8.00
C ALA A 66 5.10 4.65 9.40
N ARG A 67 4.39 5.77 9.53
CA ARG A 67 4.05 6.40 10.81
C ARG A 67 2.67 7.05 10.77
N GLY A 68 2.03 7.13 11.92
CA GLY A 68 0.82 7.91 12.15
C GLY A 68 1.15 9.38 12.41
N ALA A 69 0.13 10.23 12.34
CA ALA A 69 0.23 11.60 12.81
C ALA A 69 0.08 11.70 14.33
N ALA A 70 -0.80 10.88 14.91
CA ALA A 70 -1.08 10.85 16.34
C ALA A 70 -0.60 9.55 17.03
N GLY A 71 -0.41 8.47 16.27
CA GLY A 71 -0.22 7.13 16.79
C GLY A 71 -1.54 6.43 17.10
N GLY A 72 -1.58 5.12 16.90
CA GLY A 72 -2.78 4.28 17.03
C GLY A 72 -3.59 4.14 15.75
N GLU A 73 -3.22 4.82 14.66
CA GLU A 73 -3.80 4.63 13.34
C GLU A 73 -3.58 3.19 12.86
N ARG A 74 -4.60 2.61 12.25
CA ARG A 74 -4.55 1.25 11.69
C ARG A 74 -4.59 1.32 10.18
N LEU A 75 -3.73 0.53 9.55
CA LEU A 75 -3.77 0.31 8.12
C LEU A 75 -3.53 -1.16 7.79
N THR A 76 -3.95 -1.54 6.60
CA THR A 76 -3.65 -2.84 6.02
C THR A 76 -2.91 -2.61 4.72
N VAL A 77 -1.68 -3.15 4.62
CA VAL A 77 -0.93 -3.21 3.36
C VAL A 77 -1.25 -4.52 2.67
N ARG A 78 -1.49 -4.49 1.37
CA ARG A 78 -1.75 -5.66 0.53
C ARG A 78 -0.95 -5.59 -0.76
N PHE A 79 -0.80 -6.72 -1.43
CA PHE A 79 -0.43 -6.79 -2.84
C PHE A 79 -1.18 -7.97 -3.48
N GLY A 80 -1.26 -7.99 -4.81
CA GLY A 80 -1.86 -9.12 -5.51
C GLY A 80 -3.39 -9.13 -5.51
N LEU A 81 -4.03 -8.01 -5.81
CA LEU A 81 -5.49 -7.85 -5.84
C LEU A 81 -6.16 -8.30 -7.15
N THR A 82 -5.45 -8.31 -8.29
CA THR A 82 -6.03 -8.73 -9.58
C THR A 82 -5.96 -10.25 -9.69
N GLN A 83 -7.05 -10.95 -9.35
CA GLN A 83 -7.09 -12.41 -9.23
C GLN A 83 -7.73 -13.14 -10.42
N THR A 84 -8.16 -12.40 -11.45
CA THR A 84 -8.85 -12.94 -12.64
C THR A 84 -8.12 -12.60 -13.93
N GLY A 85 -8.49 -13.27 -15.01
CA GLY A 85 -7.92 -13.03 -16.34
C GLY A 85 -6.59 -13.74 -16.56
N ASP A 86 -6.09 -13.62 -17.79
CA ASP A 86 -4.87 -14.29 -18.25
C ASP A 86 -3.61 -13.63 -17.66
N TYR A 87 -3.72 -12.34 -17.31
CA TYR A 87 -2.63 -11.53 -16.76
C TYR A 87 -2.72 -11.32 -15.26
N ARG A 88 -3.55 -12.07 -14.52
CA ARG A 88 -3.71 -11.98 -13.05
C ARG A 88 -2.39 -11.99 -12.27
N ASP A 89 -2.39 -11.38 -11.09
CA ASP A 89 -1.32 -11.50 -10.10
C ASP A 89 -1.02 -12.98 -9.80
N SER A 90 0.26 -13.33 -9.76
CA SER A 90 0.72 -14.70 -9.49
C SER A 90 0.79 -15.02 -8.00
N ALA A 91 0.85 -13.99 -7.14
CA ALA A 91 0.83 -14.11 -5.69
C ALA A 91 0.04 -12.95 -5.06
N GLN A 92 -0.30 -13.12 -3.78
CA GLN A 92 -0.94 -12.09 -2.96
C GLN A 92 -0.44 -12.16 -1.52
N GLY A 93 -0.58 -11.06 -0.80
CA GLY A 93 -0.22 -11.00 0.62
C GLY A 93 -0.85 -9.80 1.30
N GLU A 94 -0.88 -9.85 2.63
CA GLU A 94 -1.52 -8.84 3.47
C GLU A 94 -0.83 -8.72 4.82
N LEU A 95 -0.67 -7.48 5.30
CA LEU A 95 -0.17 -7.15 6.62
C LEU A 95 -1.01 -6.02 7.23
N ALA A 96 -1.70 -6.32 8.34
CA ALA A 96 -2.35 -5.31 9.17
C ALA A 96 -1.36 -4.77 10.21
N VAL A 97 -1.25 -3.44 10.32
CA VAL A 97 -0.36 -2.78 11.28
C VAL A 97 -1.08 -1.69 12.05
N THR A 98 -0.64 -1.46 13.27
CA THR A 98 -1.01 -0.29 14.08
C THR A 98 0.23 0.58 14.21
N LEU A 99 0.11 1.83 13.79
CA LEU A 99 1.23 2.77 13.74
C LEU A 99 1.46 3.44 15.09
N THR A 100 2.69 3.87 15.30
CA THR A 100 3.03 4.92 16.28
C THR A 100 3.21 6.25 15.57
N ASP A 101 3.45 7.30 16.34
CA ASP A 101 3.84 8.63 15.83
C ASP A 101 5.31 8.69 15.35
N ALA A 102 6.06 7.60 15.49
CA ALA A 102 7.42 7.46 15.01
C ALA A 102 7.50 6.53 13.78
N TRP A 103 8.50 6.76 12.92
CA TRP A 103 8.76 5.89 11.79
C TRP A 103 9.12 4.47 12.23
N GLN A 104 8.40 3.49 11.68
CA GLN A 104 8.66 2.08 11.88
C GLN A 104 8.74 1.38 10.53
N GLN A 105 9.68 0.45 10.40
CA GLN A 105 9.76 -0.41 9.23
C GLN A 105 8.85 -1.61 9.43
N PHE A 106 8.09 -1.93 8.39
CA PHE A 106 7.24 -3.11 8.31
C PHE A 106 7.63 -3.93 7.08
N SER A 107 7.32 -5.22 7.12
CA SER A 107 7.66 -6.10 6.01
C SER A 107 6.77 -7.33 5.90
N LEU A 108 6.53 -7.74 4.66
CA LEU A 108 5.95 -9.03 4.27
C LEU A 108 7.05 -9.95 3.77
N ASP A 109 7.10 -11.19 4.27
CA ASP A 109 7.95 -12.24 3.68
C ASP A 109 7.28 -12.76 2.40
N VAL A 110 8.02 -12.73 1.30
CA VAL A 110 7.55 -13.15 -0.03
C VAL A 110 8.51 -14.14 -0.69
N ALA A 111 9.49 -14.68 0.06
CA ALA A 111 10.58 -15.49 -0.49
C ALA A 111 10.13 -16.76 -1.22
N ASP A 112 9.01 -17.34 -0.79
CA ASP A 112 8.48 -18.60 -1.34
C ASP A 112 7.28 -18.38 -2.28
N LEU A 113 6.99 -17.13 -2.66
CA LEU A 113 5.86 -16.80 -3.52
C LEU A 113 6.27 -16.80 -5.00
N ASP A 114 5.33 -17.20 -5.86
CA ASP A 114 5.47 -16.99 -7.30
C ASP A 114 5.24 -15.51 -7.61
N LEU A 115 6.32 -14.75 -7.72
CA LEU A 115 6.32 -13.32 -8.06
C LEU A 115 6.59 -13.07 -9.56
N SER A 116 6.31 -14.05 -10.42
CA SER A 116 6.51 -13.92 -11.88
C SER A 116 5.68 -12.82 -12.52
N ARG A 117 4.55 -12.43 -11.90
CA ARG A 117 3.73 -11.31 -12.35
C ARG A 117 2.95 -10.69 -11.20
N VAL A 118 3.34 -9.47 -10.84
CA VAL A 118 2.64 -8.65 -9.86
C VAL A 118 2.10 -7.41 -10.56
N LYS A 119 0.80 -7.37 -10.83
CA LYS A 119 0.10 -6.19 -11.36
C LYS A 119 -0.19 -5.17 -10.28
N THR A 120 -0.45 -5.62 -9.06
CA THR A 120 -0.84 -4.74 -7.95
C THR A 120 0.19 -4.85 -6.84
N GLY A 121 1.29 -4.12 -7.02
CA GLY A 121 2.52 -4.29 -6.24
C GLY A 121 2.45 -3.70 -4.84
N PHE A 122 1.56 -2.73 -4.61
CA PHE A 122 1.33 -2.18 -3.29
C PHE A 122 -0.09 -1.63 -3.19
N CYS A 123 -0.76 -1.92 -2.09
CA CYS A 123 -2.06 -1.41 -1.75
C CYS A 123 -2.07 -0.99 -0.29
N LEU A 124 -2.45 0.26 -0.05
CA LEU A 124 -2.77 0.76 1.28
C LEU A 124 -4.28 0.74 1.47
N VAL A 125 -4.77 0.15 2.56
CA VAL A 125 -6.18 0.16 2.94
C VAL A 125 -6.33 0.78 4.33
N ILE A 126 -7.25 1.73 4.44
CA ILE A 126 -7.74 2.27 5.71
C ILE A 126 -9.20 1.86 5.81
N ALA A 127 -9.57 1.24 6.94
CA ALA A 127 -10.92 0.77 7.20
C ALA A 127 -11.30 1.02 8.66
N ASP A 128 -12.60 1.24 8.90
CA ASP A 128 -13.18 1.38 10.23
C ASP A 128 -12.43 2.40 11.12
N ALA A 129 -12.03 3.52 10.51
CA ALA A 129 -11.36 4.60 11.20
C ALA A 129 -12.31 5.25 12.22
N PRO A 130 -11.92 5.41 13.50
CA PRO A 130 -12.78 6.02 14.52
C PRO A 130 -13.02 7.53 14.29
N GLY A 131 -12.23 8.14 13.41
CA GLY A 131 -12.28 9.54 13.04
C GLY A 131 -11.29 9.84 11.90
N PRO A 132 -11.20 11.10 11.47
CA PRO A 132 -10.19 11.53 10.52
C PRO A 132 -8.80 11.18 11.02
N LEU A 133 -7.96 10.65 10.13
CA LEU A 133 -6.59 10.26 10.45
C LEU A 133 -5.64 10.59 9.32
N THR A 134 -4.37 10.73 9.68
CA THR A 134 -3.29 10.97 8.72
C THR A 134 -2.22 9.92 8.95
N VAL A 135 -1.78 9.28 7.88
CA VAL A 135 -0.64 8.36 7.89
C VAL A 135 0.38 8.80 6.86
N TYR A 136 1.63 8.45 7.13
CA TYR A 136 2.76 8.72 6.26
C TYR A 136 3.40 7.40 5.85
N LEU A 137 3.82 7.34 4.60
CA LEU A 137 4.48 6.18 3.99
C LEU A 137 5.76 6.64 3.31
N ASP A 138 6.78 5.80 3.38
CA ASP A 138 8.06 6.05 2.72
C ASP A 138 8.77 4.74 2.36
N ASP A 139 9.74 4.82 1.45
CA ASP A 139 10.66 3.73 1.09
C ASP A 139 9.98 2.36 0.89
N VAL A 140 8.97 2.30 0.02
CA VAL A 140 8.34 1.04 -0.39
C VAL A 140 9.25 0.30 -1.35
N VAL A 141 9.77 -0.87 -0.94
CA VAL A 141 10.79 -1.61 -1.67
C VAL A 141 10.45 -3.10 -1.73
N TRP A 142 10.62 -3.69 -2.91
CA TRP A 142 10.72 -5.14 -3.10
C TRP A 142 12.21 -5.52 -3.12
N GLU A 143 12.64 -6.39 -2.22
CA GLU A 143 14.06 -6.79 -1.99
C GLU A 143 14.23 -8.29 -1.83
#